data_AF-A0A6F8U1J0-F1
#
_entry.id   AF-A0A6F8U1J0-F1
#
_cell.length_a   1.000
_cell.length_b   1.000
_cell.length_c   1.000
_cell.angle_alpha   90.00
_cell.angle_beta   90.00
_cell.angle_gamma   90.00
#
_symmetry.space_group_name_H-M   'P 1'
#
loop_
_entity.id
_entity.type
_entity.pdbx_description
1 polymer ?
#
loop_
_entity_poly.entity_id
_entity_poly.type
_entity_poly.pdbx_seq_one_letter_code
_entity_poly.pdbx_strand_id
1 'polypeptide(L)'
;MGSFFTPARIAALQTRVERIVDRLKPWSWLWPPIAFGAGLGSFFLVDRQQWLGVALALGLLFAWLLLLSESLIGRWLAKRGHPTLPRGVTTFIAQMIHQETLFFTLPFILVTTVWNSGQTLFALLVIAMAILSIIDPLYYKLAGRWRSLYFIFHAQCVFLVVLVILPIMLQLTTGQSLILALVITILVALPSFWHLLKKRSLTRWCGLFVLTIALAYTAWLGKIWVPPASLWMTNSALSPALDIQSREPQGTMALTPDAIRSKGLYVYTAIRAPRGLSETIHHAWHHNGELLDEVELAINGGREQGYRAWSHKQNFPEAPSGEWRIDIMTASGQRLGLIRFTVSEDLEKATIADSKIQPSGLSALNLRRFIPGNNNSENDLSTDE
;
A
#
# COMPACT_ATOMS: atom_id res chain seq x y z
N MET A 1 -25.14 25.33 -29.71
CA MET A 1 -23.93 24.78 -29.05
C MET A 1 -22.95 24.16 -30.08
N GLY A 2 -22.56 24.90 -31.13
CA GLY A 2 -21.98 24.29 -32.35
C GLY A 2 -20.68 24.89 -32.89
N SER A 3 -19.87 25.63 -32.12
CA SER A 3 -18.65 26.28 -32.66
C SER A 3 -17.32 25.93 -31.99
N PHE A 4 -17.31 25.10 -30.93
CA PHE A 4 -16.06 24.81 -30.21
C PHE A 4 -15.25 23.62 -30.78
N PHE A 5 -15.88 22.71 -31.52
CA PHE A 5 -15.26 21.45 -31.99
C PHE A 5 -15.22 21.34 -33.53
N THR A 6 -14.59 22.30 -34.22
CA THR A 6 -14.36 22.15 -35.66
C THR A 6 -13.22 21.15 -35.92
N PRO A 7 -13.26 20.36 -37.01
CA PRO A 7 -12.19 19.42 -37.35
C PRO A 7 -10.79 20.06 -37.38
N ALA A 8 -10.70 21.29 -37.89
CA ALA A 8 -9.45 22.06 -37.94
C ALA A 8 -8.90 22.40 -36.55
N ARG A 9 -9.75 22.77 -35.59
CA ARG A 9 -9.32 23.05 -34.19
C ARG A 9 -8.86 21.79 -33.48
N ILE A 10 -9.54 20.66 -33.69
CA ILE A 10 -9.16 19.37 -33.13
C ILE A 10 -7.83 18.90 -33.71
N ALA A 11 -7.63 19.03 -35.03
CA ALA A 11 -6.36 18.73 -35.68
C ALA A 11 -5.22 19.61 -35.13
N ALA A 12 -5.44 20.92 -35.01
CA ALA A 12 -4.45 21.84 -34.44
C ALA A 12 -4.08 21.49 -32.99
N LEU A 13 -5.07 21.08 -32.18
CA LEU A 13 -4.85 20.60 -30.82
C LEU A 13 -4.02 19.30 -30.82
N GLN A 14 -4.31 18.34 -31.70
CA GLN A 14 -3.56 17.10 -31.81
C GLN A 14 -2.11 17.33 -32.22
N THR A 15 -1.86 18.15 -33.24
CA THR A 15 -0.50 18.54 -33.64
C THR A 15 0.23 19.29 -32.52
N ARG A 16 -0.49 20.01 -31.66
CA ARG A 16 0.11 20.63 -30.46
C ARG A 16 0.49 19.58 -29.42
N VAL A 17 -0.37 18.60 -29.16
CA VAL A 17 -0.08 17.49 -28.24
C VAL A 17 1.10 16.66 -28.73
N GLU A 18 1.13 16.29 -30.01
CA GLU A 18 2.25 15.59 -30.66
C GLU A 18 3.57 16.34 -30.45
N ARG A 19 3.61 17.63 -30.79
CA ARG A 19 4.82 18.46 -30.58
C ARG A 19 5.25 18.54 -29.12
N ILE A 20 4.31 18.56 -28.18
CA ILE A 20 4.63 18.55 -26.74
C ILE A 20 5.25 17.19 -26.37
N VAL A 21 4.66 16.09 -26.82
CA VAL A 21 5.20 14.75 -26.57
C VAL A 21 6.60 14.59 -27.16
N ASP A 22 6.83 15.00 -28.39
CA ASP A 22 8.15 14.93 -29.02
C ASP A 22 9.21 15.76 -28.28
N ARG A 23 8.81 16.91 -27.70
CA ARG A 23 9.68 17.74 -26.87
C ARG A 23 9.97 17.14 -25.49
N LEU A 24 8.99 16.47 -24.89
CA LEU A 24 9.12 15.88 -23.56
C LEU A 24 9.82 14.51 -23.59
N LYS A 25 9.72 13.78 -24.71
CA LYS A 25 10.27 12.43 -24.84
C LYS A 25 11.76 12.31 -24.47
N PRO A 26 12.66 13.24 -24.84
CA PRO A 26 14.06 13.18 -24.41
C PRO A 26 14.27 13.31 -22.89
N TRP A 27 13.31 13.91 -22.19
CA TRP A 27 13.34 14.17 -20.75
C TRP A 27 12.55 13.13 -19.94
N SER A 28 12.01 12.09 -20.59
CA SER A 28 11.18 11.06 -19.94
C SER A 28 11.91 10.33 -18.79
N TRP A 29 13.25 10.25 -18.85
CA TRP A 29 14.07 9.64 -17.80
C TRP A 29 14.01 10.37 -16.45
N LEU A 30 13.65 11.66 -16.44
CA LEU A 30 13.43 12.43 -15.20
C LEU A 30 12.09 12.12 -14.55
N TRP A 31 11.14 11.54 -15.29
CA TRP A 31 9.78 11.33 -14.80
C TRP A 31 9.70 10.30 -13.65
N PRO A 32 10.34 9.11 -13.73
CA PRO A 32 10.34 8.15 -12.62
C PRO A 32 10.86 8.68 -11.28
N PRO A 33 12.04 9.35 -11.19
CA PRO A 33 12.50 9.88 -9.92
C PRO A 33 11.63 11.02 -9.39
N ILE A 34 11.04 11.85 -10.27
CA ILE A 34 10.07 12.88 -9.86
C ILE A 34 8.81 12.23 -9.27
N ALA A 35 8.24 11.24 -9.96
CA ALA A 35 7.05 10.51 -9.49
C ALA A 35 7.33 9.77 -8.18
N PHE A 36 8.52 9.18 -8.03
CA PHE A 36 8.96 8.55 -6.79
C PHE A 36 9.11 9.56 -5.66
N GLY A 37 9.74 10.71 -5.93
CA GLY A 37 9.86 11.82 -4.99
C GLY A 37 8.49 12.38 -4.59
N ALA A 38 7.54 12.47 -5.51
CA ALA A 38 6.17 12.87 -5.24
C ALA A 38 5.43 11.82 -4.40
N GLY A 39 5.65 10.53 -4.65
CA GLY A 39 5.14 9.43 -3.82
C GLY A 39 5.70 9.45 -2.40
N LEU A 40 7.01 9.64 -2.26
CA LEU A 40 7.69 9.75 -0.96
C LEU A 40 7.24 11.00 -0.21
N GLY A 41 7.16 12.13 -0.91
CA GLY A 41 6.61 13.37 -0.41
C GLY A 41 5.18 13.18 0.08
N SER A 42 4.30 12.60 -0.74
CA SER A 42 2.92 12.28 -0.36
C SER A 42 2.87 11.37 0.87
N PHE A 43 3.65 10.29 0.91
CA PHE A 43 3.72 9.38 2.05
C PHE A 43 4.04 10.11 3.37
N PHE A 44 5.03 10.99 3.39
CA PHE A 44 5.41 11.73 4.59
C PHE A 44 4.55 12.98 4.86
N LEU A 45 4.01 13.62 3.83
CA LEU A 45 3.18 14.82 3.91
C LEU A 45 1.71 14.49 4.20
N VAL A 46 1.23 13.27 3.96
CA VAL A 46 -0.16 12.87 4.27
C VAL A 46 -0.53 13.17 5.72
N ASP A 47 0.43 13.10 6.65
CA ASP A 47 0.19 13.43 8.06
C ASP A 47 0.46 14.91 8.42
N ARG A 48 1.26 15.63 7.63
CA ARG A 48 1.72 17.01 7.94
C ARG A 48 1.03 18.11 7.12
N GLN A 49 0.73 17.86 5.85
CA GLN A 49 0.07 18.78 4.91
C GLN A 49 -0.90 18.01 4.00
N GLN A 50 -2.08 17.68 4.54
CA GLN A 50 -3.09 16.84 3.89
C GLN A 50 -3.46 17.29 2.47
N TRP A 51 -3.47 18.60 2.20
CA TRP A 51 -3.91 19.15 0.91
C TRP A 51 -2.97 18.80 -0.26
N LEU A 52 -1.65 18.72 -0.04
CA LEU A 52 -0.69 18.37 -1.10
C LEU A 52 -0.83 16.91 -1.52
N GLY A 53 -0.89 16.00 -0.53
CA GLY A 53 -1.10 14.57 -0.79
C GLY A 53 -2.43 14.33 -1.50
N VAL A 54 -3.49 15.01 -1.08
CA VAL A 54 -4.82 14.97 -1.73
C VAL A 54 -4.77 15.54 -3.15
N ALA A 55 -4.08 16.66 -3.37
CA ALA A 55 -3.96 17.26 -4.71
C ALA A 55 -3.21 16.35 -5.70
N LEU A 56 -2.11 15.72 -5.25
CA LEU A 56 -1.36 14.75 -6.05
C LEU A 56 -2.22 13.51 -6.36
N ALA A 57 -2.93 12.99 -5.36
CA ALA A 57 -3.86 11.87 -5.55
C ALA A 57 -4.99 12.22 -6.54
N LEU A 58 -5.59 13.41 -6.42
CA LEU A 58 -6.59 13.90 -7.37
C LEU A 58 -6.04 14.05 -8.79
N GLY A 59 -4.83 14.58 -8.93
CA GLY A 59 -4.13 14.68 -10.22
C GLY A 59 -3.96 13.31 -10.87
N LEU A 60 -3.51 12.32 -10.10
CA LEU A 60 -3.33 10.96 -10.56
C LEU A 60 -4.67 10.29 -10.92
N LEU A 61 -5.71 10.44 -10.09
CA LEU A 61 -7.07 9.94 -10.42
C LEU A 61 -7.61 10.58 -11.70
N PHE A 62 -7.38 11.88 -11.89
CA PHE A 62 -7.79 12.58 -13.10
C PHE A 62 -7.03 12.09 -14.33
N ALA A 63 -5.72 11.87 -14.24
CA ALA A 63 -4.92 11.27 -15.30
C ALA A 63 -5.43 9.88 -15.68
N TRP A 64 -5.78 9.05 -14.69
CA TRP A 64 -6.42 7.76 -14.90
C TRP A 64 -7.80 7.88 -15.57
N LEU A 65 -8.65 8.81 -15.12
CA LEU A 65 -9.95 9.03 -15.75
C LEU A 65 -9.80 9.38 -17.23
N LEU A 66 -8.83 10.23 -17.58
CA LEU A 66 -8.52 10.57 -18.97
C LEU A 66 -7.99 9.36 -19.75
N LEU A 67 -7.08 8.57 -19.16
CA LEU A 67 -6.51 7.38 -19.79
C LEU A 67 -7.58 6.32 -20.07
N LEU A 68 -8.46 6.04 -19.11
CA LEU A 68 -9.57 5.11 -19.28
C LEU A 68 -10.60 5.61 -20.30
N SER A 69 -10.76 6.92 -20.40
CA SER A 69 -11.64 7.56 -21.38
C SER A 69 -11.05 7.64 -22.79
N GLU A 70 -9.75 7.42 -22.97
CA GLU A 70 -9.04 7.57 -24.26
C GLU A 70 -9.73 6.81 -25.39
N SER A 71 -10.04 5.53 -25.17
CA SER A 71 -10.65 4.66 -26.18
C SER A 71 -12.10 5.05 -26.51
N LEU A 72 -12.81 5.69 -25.58
CA LEU A 72 -14.18 6.17 -25.77
C LEU A 72 -14.15 7.49 -26.55
N ILE A 73 -13.27 8.40 -26.16
CA ILE A 73 -13.05 9.70 -26.82
C ILE A 73 -12.60 9.46 -28.26
N GLY A 74 -11.62 8.58 -28.49
CA GLY A 74 -11.12 8.25 -29.83
C GLY A 74 -12.22 7.68 -30.74
N ARG A 75 -13.04 6.75 -30.23
CA ARG A 75 -14.19 6.21 -30.99
C ARG A 75 -15.24 7.27 -31.30
N TRP A 76 -15.51 8.17 -30.34
CA TRP A 76 -16.47 9.25 -30.53
C TRP A 76 -15.98 10.29 -31.55
N LEU A 77 -14.68 10.65 -31.51
CA LEU A 77 -14.04 11.54 -32.49
C LEU A 77 -14.07 10.93 -33.89
N ALA A 78 -13.67 9.65 -34.02
CA ALA A 78 -13.67 8.94 -35.30
C ALA A 78 -15.09 8.86 -35.91
N LYS A 79 -16.12 8.58 -35.09
CA LYS A 79 -17.52 8.57 -35.54
C LYS A 79 -18.00 9.93 -36.07
N ARG A 80 -17.41 11.03 -35.59
CA ARG A 80 -17.72 12.40 -36.03
C ARG A 80 -16.79 12.88 -37.16
N GLY A 81 -15.96 12.00 -37.73
CA GLY A 81 -15.02 12.36 -38.80
C GLY A 81 -13.83 13.19 -38.35
N HIS A 82 -13.56 13.26 -37.04
CA HIS A 82 -12.39 13.95 -36.52
C HIS A 82 -11.16 13.01 -36.52
N PRO A 83 -9.94 13.57 -36.71
CA PRO A 83 -8.71 12.80 -36.59
C PRO A 83 -8.57 12.25 -35.15
N THR A 84 -7.82 11.16 -35.01
CA THR A 84 -7.52 10.52 -33.70
C THR A 84 -6.03 10.56 -33.43
N LEU A 85 -5.63 10.64 -32.16
CA LEU A 85 -4.22 10.65 -31.77
C LEU A 85 -3.47 9.43 -32.30
N PRO A 86 -2.22 9.59 -32.76
CA PRO A 86 -1.37 8.48 -33.16
C PRO A 86 -1.15 7.50 -32.02
N ARG A 87 -1.07 6.20 -32.34
CA ARG A 87 -0.83 5.14 -31.34
C ARG A 87 0.45 5.33 -30.53
N GLY A 88 1.49 5.90 -31.14
CA GLY A 88 2.75 6.18 -30.44
C GLY A 88 2.56 7.20 -29.31
N VAL A 89 1.79 8.26 -29.57
CA VAL A 89 1.46 9.30 -28.58
C VAL A 89 0.62 8.74 -27.45
N THR A 90 -0.42 7.96 -27.76
CA THR A 90 -1.29 7.39 -26.72
C THR A 90 -0.56 6.35 -25.88
N THR A 91 0.33 5.55 -26.47
CA THR A 91 1.17 4.58 -25.74
C THR A 91 2.17 5.30 -24.83
N PHE A 92 2.77 6.40 -25.29
CA PHE A 92 3.65 7.24 -24.48
C PHE A 92 2.91 7.87 -23.29
N ILE A 93 1.75 8.47 -23.52
CA ILE A 93 0.92 9.05 -22.43
C ILE A 93 0.54 7.96 -21.42
N ALA A 94 0.10 6.79 -21.89
CA ALA A 94 -0.21 5.66 -21.03
C ALA A 94 1.01 5.20 -20.22
N GLN A 95 2.20 5.17 -20.83
CA GLN A 95 3.45 4.84 -20.15
C GLN A 95 3.76 5.83 -19.03
N MET A 96 3.61 7.14 -19.28
CA MET A 96 3.86 8.16 -18.27
C MET A 96 2.91 8.05 -17.09
N ILE A 97 1.62 7.76 -17.32
CA ILE A 97 0.63 7.56 -16.25
C ILE A 97 0.90 6.27 -15.47
N HIS A 98 1.31 5.19 -16.16
CA HIS A 98 1.72 3.96 -15.50
C HIS A 98 2.98 4.15 -14.64
N GLN A 99 4.00 4.84 -15.17
CA GLN A 99 5.19 5.19 -14.41
C GLN A 99 4.84 6.05 -13.21
N GLU A 100 4.04 7.10 -13.40
CA GLU A 100 3.57 7.96 -12.33
C GLU A 100 2.89 7.13 -11.23
N THR A 101 1.98 6.23 -11.61
CA THR A 101 1.28 5.33 -10.68
C THR A 101 2.24 4.43 -9.92
N LEU A 102 3.13 3.73 -10.64
CA LEU A 102 4.04 2.75 -10.06
C LEU A 102 5.02 3.43 -9.10
N PHE A 103 5.65 4.52 -9.53
CA PHE A 103 6.62 5.23 -8.71
C PHE A 103 5.98 6.04 -7.58
N PHE A 104 4.76 6.56 -7.76
CA PHE A 104 4.00 7.20 -6.69
C PHE A 104 3.60 6.21 -5.58
N THR A 105 3.13 5.02 -5.96
CA THR A 105 2.66 4.01 -5.01
C THR A 105 3.80 3.17 -4.41
N LEU A 106 4.93 3.05 -5.09
CA LEU A 106 6.06 2.20 -4.66
C LEU A 106 6.55 2.50 -3.24
N PRO A 107 6.75 3.76 -2.79
CA PRO A 107 7.12 4.06 -1.41
C PRO A 107 6.14 3.46 -0.39
N PHE A 108 4.83 3.60 -0.61
CA PHE A 108 3.80 3.05 0.28
C PHE A 108 3.94 1.53 0.38
N ILE A 109 4.11 0.85 -0.76
CA ILE A 109 4.27 -0.61 -0.80
C ILE A 109 5.55 -1.04 -0.09
N LEU A 110 6.71 -0.45 -0.39
CA LEU A 110 8.00 -0.84 0.19
C LEU A 110 8.02 -0.68 1.72
N VAL A 111 7.41 0.40 2.21
CA VAL A 111 7.38 0.75 3.64
C VAL A 111 6.48 -0.19 4.44
N THR A 112 5.31 -0.50 3.89
CA THR A 112 4.28 -1.29 4.58
C THR A 112 4.46 -2.79 4.39
N THR A 113 5.42 -3.21 3.56
CA THR A 113 5.73 -4.62 3.33
C THR A 113 6.47 -5.24 4.51
N VAL A 114 5.91 -6.33 5.04
CA VAL A 114 6.60 -7.24 5.94
C VAL A 114 7.40 -8.24 5.12
N TRP A 115 8.71 -7.99 4.98
CA TRP A 115 9.61 -8.72 4.07
C TRP A 115 9.81 -10.21 4.37
N ASN A 116 9.44 -10.68 5.55
CA ASN A 116 9.45 -12.11 5.90
C ASN A 116 8.03 -12.71 5.81
N SER A 117 7.32 -12.42 4.72
CA SER A 117 5.97 -12.89 4.45
C SER A 117 5.69 -12.97 2.94
N GLY A 118 4.50 -13.47 2.57
CA GLY A 118 4.04 -13.46 1.18
C GLY A 118 3.95 -12.06 0.55
N GLN A 119 3.93 -11.00 1.37
CA GLN A 119 3.92 -9.61 0.89
C GLN A 119 5.17 -9.25 0.08
N THR A 120 6.29 -9.93 0.31
CA THR A 120 7.51 -9.76 -0.48
C THR A 120 7.28 -10.06 -1.96
N LEU A 121 6.49 -11.09 -2.28
CA LEU A 121 6.19 -11.42 -3.67
C LEU A 121 5.41 -10.30 -4.36
N PHE A 122 4.43 -9.72 -3.65
CA PHE A 122 3.67 -8.57 -4.15
C PHE A 122 4.57 -7.35 -4.34
N ALA A 123 5.41 -7.01 -3.37
CA ALA A 123 6.33 -5.88 -3.48
C ALA A 123 7.31 -6.04 -4.65
N LEU A 124 7.89 -7.24 -4.80
CA LEU A 124 8.79 -7.56 -5.92
C LEU A 124 8.09 -7.48 -7.27
N LEU A 125 6.81 -7.87 -7.35
CA LEU A 125 6.00 -7.69 -8.56
C LEU A 125 5.85 -6.21 -8.91
N VAL A 126 5.54 -5.34 -7.94
CA VAL A 126 5.42 -3.89 -8.16
C VAL A 126 6.75 -3.28 -8.60
N ILE A 127 7.87 -3.68 -7.97
CA ILE A 127 9.23 -3.26 -8.37
C ILE A 127 9.51 -3.69 -9.81
N ALA A 128 9.22 -4.95 -10.16
CA ALA A 128 9.45 -5.47 -11.51
C ALA A 128 8.61 -4.72 -12.55
N MET A 129 7.36 -4.39 -12.23
CA MET A 129 6.51 -3.55 -13.07
C MET A 129 7.07 -2.13 -13.23
N ALA A 130 7.55 -1.52 -12.15
CA ALA A 130 8.16 -0.20 -12.18
C ALA A 130 9.41 -0.18 -13.09
N ILE A 131 10.29 -1.17 -12.96
CA ILE A 131 11.45 -1.34 -13.85
C ILE A 131 11.01 -1.54 -15.30
N LEU A 132 10.07 -2.44 -15.54
CA LEU A 132 9.54 -2.72 -16.88
C LEU A 132 8.96 -1.46 -17.54
N SER A 133 8.34 -0.58 -16.76
CA SER A 133 7.74 0.66 -17.26
C SER A 133 8.77 1.68 -17.76
N ILE A 134 10.03 1.62 -17.28
CA ILE A 134 11.13 2.50 -17.70
C ILE A 134 11.83 1.96 -18.95
N ILE A 135 11.84 0.63 -19.14
CA ILE A 135 12.55 0.01 -20.26
C ILE A 135 11.68 0.10 -21.52
N ASP A 136 11.81 1.19 -22.27
CA ASP A 136 11.02 1.49 -23.48
C ASP A 136 10.87 0.28 -24.43
N PRO A 137 11.94 -0.41 -24.89
CA PRO A 137 11.78 -1.53 -25.82
C PRO A 137 10.89 -2.64 -25.27
N LEU A 138 10.93 -2.89 -23.95
CA LEU A 138 10.11 -3.92 -23.32
C LEU A 138 8.67 -3.45 -23.13
N TYR A 139 8.46 -2.22 -22.67
CA TYR A 139 7.12 -1.65 -22.50
C TYR A 139 6.35 -1.56 -23.82
N TYR A 140 6.98 -1.08 -24.89
CA TYR A 140 6.33 -1.00 -26.21
C TYR A 140 6.08 -2.39 -26.81
N LYS A 141 6.97 -3.37 -26.57
CA LYS A 141 6.75 -4.77 -26.96
C LYS A 141 5.59 -5.39 -26.20
N LEU A 142 5.45 -5.08 -24.91
CA LEU A 142 4.31 -5.49 -24.08
C LEU A 142 3.00 -4.91 -24.62
N ALA A 143 2.95 -3.59 -24.87
CA ALA A 143 1.77 -2.88 -25.38
C ALA A 143 1.34 -3.33 -26.78
N GLY A 144 2.30 -3.68 -27.64
CA GLY A 144 2.07 -4.13 -29.02
C GLY A 144 1.81 -5.64 -29.14
N ARG A 145 2.82 -6.46 -28.82
CA ARG A 145 2.81 -7.90 -29.09
C ARG A 145 2.09 -8.72 -28.02
N TRP A 146 2.19 -8.34 -26.76
CA TRP A 146 1.64 -9.09 -25.62
C TRP A 146 0.45 -8.38 -24.97
N ARG A 147 -0.54 -8.07 -25.80
CA ARG A 147 -1.65 -7.18 -25.43
C ARG A 147 -2.46 -7.64 -24.22
N SER A 148 -2.62 -8.95 -24.00
CA SER A 148 -3.27 -9.46 -22.78
C SER A 148 -2.46 -9.18 -21.52
N LEU A 149 -1.13 -9.37 -21.57
CA LEU A 149 -0.24 -9.03 -20.45
C LEU A 149 -0.21 -7.53 -20.19
N TYR A 150 -0.29 -6.70 -21.25
CA TYR A 150 -0.44 -5.25 -21.11
C TYR A 150 -1.72 -4.87 -20.35
N PHE A 151 -2.85 -5.54 -20.61
CA PHE A 151 -4.08 -5.29 -19.87
C PHE A 151 -4.00 -5.74 -18.41
N ILE A 152 -3.30 -6.83 -18.11
CA ILE A 152 -3.02 -7.25 -16.74
C ILE A 152 -2.15 -6.20 -16.04
N PHE A 153 -1.08 -5.73 -16.69
CA PHE A 153 -0.23 -4.66 -16.19
C PHE A 153 -1.03 -3.37 -15.90
N HIS A 154 -1.89 -2.97 -16.84
CA HIS A 154 -2.76 -1.81 -16.71
C HIS A 154 -3.75 -1.98 -15.54
N ALA A 155 -4.43 -3.12 -15.46
CA ALA A 155 -5.35 -3.44 -14.36
C ALA A 155 -4.64 -3.45 -13.00
N GLN A 156 -3.41 -3.96 -12.94
CA GLN A 156 -2.60 -3.93 -11.72
C GLN A 156 -2.23 -2.50 -11.32
N CYS A 157 -1.99 -1.59 -12.26
CA CYS A 157 -1.78 -0.18 -11.95
C CYS A 157 -3.08 0.48 -11.42
N VAL A 158 -4.24 0.15 -12.00
CA VAL A 158 -5.55 0.59 -11.47
C VAL A 158 -5.75 0.09 -10.03
N PHE A 159 -5.43 -1.17 -9.78
CA PHE A 159 -5.50 -1.74 -8.44
C PHE A 159 -4.64 -0.97 -7.44
N LEU A 160 -3.36 -0.72 -7.77
CA LEU A 160 -2.42 -0.01 -6.90
C LEU A 160 -2.86 1.42 -6.61
N VAL A 161 -3.26 2.19 -7.64
CA VAL A 161 -3.67 3.58 -7.45
C VAL A 161 -4.90 3.67 -6.55
N VAL A 162 -5.88 2.81 -6.76
CA VAL A 162 -7.10 2.79 -5.94
C VAL A 162 -6.79 2.31 -4.51
N LEU A 163 -5.98 1.26 -4.36
CA LEU A 163 -5.57 0.72 -3.07
C LEU A 163 -4.89 1.77 -2.18
N VAL A 164 -4.02 2.61 -2.76
CA VAL A 164 -3.27 3.64 -2.02
C VAL A 164 -4.11 4.89 -1.78
N ILE A 165 -4.88 5.34 -2.78
CA ILE A 165 -5.57 6.64 -2.71
C ILE A 165 -6.82 6.60 -1.82
N LEU A 166 -7.61 5.53 -1.88
CA LEU A 166 -8.88 5.42 -1.14
C LEU A 166 -8.77 5.65 0.38
N PRO A 167 -7.84 5.00 1.11
CA PRO A 167 -7.76 5.18 2.56
C PRO A 167 -7.33 6.61 2.93
N ILE A 168 -6.58 7.29 2.05
CA ILE A 168 -6.13 8.67 2.26
C ILE A 168 -7.27 9.66 2.00
N MET A 169 -8.00 9.49 0.89
CA MET A 169 -9.00 10.46 0.44
C MET A 169 -10.36 10.29 1.11
N LEU A 170 -10.78 9.04 1.31
CA LEU A 170 -12.11 8.69 1.79
C LEU A 170 -12.12 8.13 3.21
N GLN A 171 -10.95 8.05 3.86
CA GLN A 171 -10.79 7.53 5.23
C GLN A 171 -11.35 6.11 5.39
N LEU A 172 -11.30 5.33 4.30
CA LEU A 172 -11.77 3.94 4.27
C LEU A 172 -10.76 3.03 4.96
N THR A 173 -11.25 2.01 5.67
CA THR A 173 -10.40 0.97 6.26
C THR A 173 -9.57 0.25 5.20
N THR A 174 -8.51 -0.43 5.63
CA THR A 174 -7.65 -1.23 4.75
C THR A 174 -8.47 -2.28 4.00
N GLY A 175 -9.39 -2.96 4.70
CA GLY A 175 -10.29 -3.94 4.11
C GLY A 175 -11.26 -3.34 3.10
N GLN A 176 -11.90 -2.20 3.43
CA GLN A 176 -12.81 -1.50 2.52
C GLN A 176 -12.10 -1.03 1.25
N SER A 177 -10.92 -0.44 1.42
CA SER A 177 -10.08 0.05 0.32
C SER A 177 -9.63 -1.09 -0.60
N LEU A 178 -9.23 -2.23 -0.02
CA LEU A 178 -8.87 -3.41 -0.79
C LEU A 178 -10.05 -3.95 -1.61
N ILE A 179 -11.23 -4.13 -0.99
CA ILE A 179 -12.42 -4.62 -1.69
C ILE A 179 -12.78 -3.69 -2.84
N LEU A 180 -12.79 -2.37 -2.58
CA LEU A 180 -13.14 -1.39 -3.61
C LEU A 180 -12.08 -1.35 -4.73
N ALA A 181 -10.80 -1.49 -4.40
CA ALA A 181 -9.73 -1.62 -5.39
C ALA A 181 -9.92 -2.87 -6.29
N LEU A 182 -10.27 -4.01 -5.71
CA LEU A 182 -10.56 -5.23 -6.47
C LEU A 182 -11.78 -5.05 -7.40
N VAL A 183 -12.88 -4.50 -6.87
CA VAL A 183 -14.11 -4.26 -7.63
C VAL A 183 -13.85 -3.28 -8.78
N ILE A 184 -13.23 -2.13 -8.51
CA ILE A 184 -12.93 -1.11 -9.54
C ILE A 184 -11.99 -1.70 -10.59
N THR A 185 -10.97 -2.47 -10.20
CA THR A 185 -10.05 -3.11 -11.14
C THR A 185 -10.78 -4.06 -12.08
N ILE A 186 -11.68 -4.89 -11.55
CA ILE A 186 -12.51 -5.78 -12.37
C ILE A 186 -13.38 -4.97 -13.33
N LEU A 187 -14.10 -3.95 -12.82
CA LEU A 187 -14.97 -3.10 -13.64
C LEU A 187 -14.20 -2.41 -14.78
N VAL A 188 -12.99 -1.94 -14.52
CA VAL A 188 -12.13 -1.29 -15.51
C VAL A 188 -11.53 -2.30 -16.49
N ALA A 189 -11.26 -3.54 -16.06
CA ALA A 189 -10.73 -4.59 -16.93
C ALA A 189 -11.79 -5.17 -17.88
N LEU A 190 -13.06 -5.24 -17.48
CA LEU A 190 -14.16 -5.85 -18.24
C LEU A 190 -14.30 -5.35 -19.69
N PRO A 191 -14.29 -4.03 -19.99
CA PRO A 191 -14.36 -3.52 -21.36
C PRO A 191 -13.27 -4.07 -22.29
N SER A 192 -12.09 -4.37 -21.75
CA SER A 192 -10.97 -4.91 -22.52
C SER A 192 -11.29 -6.29 -23.09
N PHE A 193 -12.17 -7.05 -22.45
CA PHE A 193 -12.61 -8.38 -22.89
C PHE A 193 -13.89 -8.37 -23.73
N TRP A 194 -14.50 -7.19 -23.97
CA TRP A 194 -15.74 -7.08 -24.76
C TRP A 194 -15.62 -7.65 -26.17
N HIS A 195 -14.42 -7.61 -26.77
CA HIS A 195 -14.17 -8.16 -28.10
C HIS A 195 -14.34 -9.69 -28.17
N LEU A 196 -14.19 -10.40 -27.04
CA LEU A 196 -14.46 -11.84 -26.95
C LEU A 196 -15.97 -12.15 -27.00
N LEU A 197 -16.82 -11.19 -26.59
CA LEU A 197 -18.28 -11.28 -26.55
C LEU A 197 -18.98 -10.91 -27.88
N LYS A 198 -18.22 -10.64 -28.95
CA LYS A 198 -18.72 -10.06 -30.21
C LYS A 198 -19.80 -10.90 -30.93
N LYS A 199 -19.89 -12.20 -30.63
CA LYS A 199 -21.07 -13.03 -30.96
C LYS A 199 -21.90 -13.14 -29.68
N ARG A 200 -23.17 -12.68 -29.70
CA ARG A 200 -24.14 -12.73 -28.58
C ARG A 200 -24.54 -14.18 -28.25
N SER A 201 -23.58 -15.00 -27.85
CA SER A 201 -23.77 -16.37 -27.39
C SER A 201 -23.82 -16.36 -25.87
N LEU A 202 -24.89 -16.91 -25.31
CA LEU A 202 -25.10 -17.03 -23.86
C LEU A 202 -23.93 -17.76 -23.19
N THR A 203 -23.36 -18.78 -23.86
CA THR A 203 -22.17 -19.51 -23.40
C THR A 203 -20.96 -18.61 -23.17
N ARG A 204 -20.72 -17.59 -24.02
CA ARG A 204 -19.58 -16.67 -23.85
C ARG A 204 -19.80 -15.68 -22.72
N TRP A 205 -21.04 -15.27 -22.50
CA TRP A 205 -21.41 -14.45 -21.34
C TRP A 205 -21.25 -15.24 -20.04
N CYS A 206 -21.72 -16.50 -20.00
CA CYS A 206 -21.46 -17.40 -18.87
C CYS A 206 -19.96 -17.61 -18.66
N GLY A 207 -19.19 -17.85 -19.72
CA GLY A 207 -17.74 -18.01 -19.63
C GLY A 207 -17.02 -16.77 -19.08
N LEU A 208 -17.39 -15.58 -19.52
CA LEU A 208 -16.84 -14.34 -18.96
C LEU A 208 -17.24 -14.15 -17.49
N PHE A 209 -18.49 -14.43 -17.14
CA PHE A 209 -18.94 -14.35 -15.75
C PHE A 209 -18.17 -15.30 -14.83
N VAL A 210 -18.00 -16.56 -15.25
CA VAL A 210 -17.18 -17.55 -14.54
C VAL A 210 -15.74 -17.09 -14.43
N LEU A 211 -15.14 -16.56 -15.49
CA LEU A 211 -13.79 -16.00 -15.45
C LEU A 211 -13.68 -14.84 -14.46
N THR A 212 -14.65 -13.92 -14.45
CA THR A 212 -14.68 -12.80 -13.51
C THR A 212 -14.79 -13.27 -12.07
N ILE A 213 -15.64 -14.26 -11.77
CA ILE A 213 -15.72 -14.87 -10.44
C ILE A 213 -14.38 -15.54 -10.08
N ALA A 214 -13.78 -16.29 -11.00
CA ALA A 214 -12.51 -16.96 -10.75
C ALA A 214 -11.37 -15.95 -10.46
N LEU A 215 -11.32 -14.84 -11.20
CA LEU A 215 -10.36 -13.76 -10.96
C LEU A 215 -10.63 -13.06 -9.62
N ALA A 216 -11.89 -12.75 -9.32
CA ALA A 216 -12.27 -12.14 -8.05
C ALA A 216 -11.92 -13.04 -6.86
N TYR A 217 -12.18 -14.34 -6.97
CA TYR A 217 -11.85 -15.33 -5.96
C TYR A 217 -10.33 -15.47 -5.78
N THR A 218 -9.58 -15.54 -6.89
CA THR A 218 -8.11 -15.59 -6.85
C THR A 218 -7.54 -14.35 -6.17
N ALA A 219 -8.06 -13.17 -6.51
CA ALA A 219 -7.61 -11.91 -5.91
C ALA A 219 -7.99 -11.82 -4.42
N TRP A 220 -9.15 -12.34 -4.04
CA TRP A 220 -9.56 -12.45 -2.63
C TRP A 220 -8.64 -13.36 -1.83
N LEU A 221 -8.22 -14.50 -2.38
CA LEU A 221 -7.21 -15.37 -1.74
C LEU A 221 -5.85 -14.68 -1.64
N GLY A 222 -5.47 -13.91 -2.66
CA GLY A 222 -4.21 -13.16 -2.71
C GLY A 222 -4.13 -11.96 -1.76
N LYS A 223 -5.23 -11.57 -1.08
CA LYS A 223 -5.28 -10.37 -0.23
C LYS A 223 -4.22 -10.32 0.86
N ILE A 224 -3.86 -11.48 1.43
CA ILE A 224 -2.92 -11.59 2.55
C ILE A 224 -1.51 -11.19 2.11
N TRP A 225 -1.21 -11.29 0.81
CA TRP A 225 0.05 -10.86 0.21
C TRP A 225 0.06 -9.38 -0.16
N VAL A 226 -1.07 -8.68 -0.11
CA VAL A 226 -1.10 -7.24 -0.34
C VAL A 226 -0.73 -6.55 0.97
N PRO A 227 0.32 -5.72 1.02
CA PRO A 227 0.63 -4.96 2.22
C PRO A 227 -0.44 -3.89 2.47
N PRO A 228 -0.70 -3.54 3.74
CA PRO A 228 -1.70 -2.52 4.09
C PRO A 228 -1.13 -1.13 3.80
N ALA A 229 -1.33 -0.65 2.58
CA ALA A 229 -0.57 0.48 2.01
C ALA A 229 -0.61 1.81 2.78
N SER A 230 -1.59 1.99 3.68
CA SER A 230 -1.72 3.19 4.53
C SER A 230 -1.31 2.96 6.00
N LEU A 231 -1.04 1.73 6.42
CA LEU A 231 -0.78 1.40 7.82
C LEU A 231 0.58 0.77 8.01
N TRP A 232 1.33 1.23 9.00
CA TRP A 232 2.60 0.60 9.36
C TRP A 232 2.88 0.70 10.86
N MET A 233 3.56 -0.32 11.38
CA MET A 233 4.04 -0.32 12.76
C MET A 233 5.32 0.50 12.86
N THR A 234 5.35 1.49 13.76
CA THR A 234 6.54 2.32 14.01
C THR A 234 7.34 1.82 15.19
N ASN A 235 6.70 1.23 16.20
CA ASN A 235 7.40 0.77 17.39
C ASN A 235 6.73 -0.45 18.00
N SER A 236 7.49 -1.23 18.74
CA SER A 236 7.00 -2.34 19.54
C SER A 236 7.81 -2.53 20.83
N ALA A 237 7.21 -3.15 21.84
CA ALA A 237 7.89 -3.57 23.06
C ALA A 237 7.17 -4.77 23.71
N LEU A 238 7.95 -5.59 24.42
CA LEU A 238 7.44 -6.58 25.38
C LEU A 238 7.71 -6.08 26.78
N SER A 239 6.72 -6.21 27.66
CA SER A 239 6.80 -5.62 28.99
C SER A 239 6.01 -6.39 30.04
N PRO A 240 6.52 -6.50 31.29
CA PRO A 240 5.77 -7.10 32.38
C PRO A 240 4.63 -6.20 32.90
N ALA A 241 4.69 -4.88 32.68
CA ALA A 241 3.71 -3.93 33.19
C ALA A 241 3.50 -2.75 32.23
N LEU A 242 2.36 -2.06 32.36
CA LEU A 242 2.07 -0.85 31.60
C LEU A 242 1.63 0.25 32.55
N ASP A 243 2.24 1.43 32.43
CA ASP A 243 1.70 2.63 33.06
C ASP A 243 0.53 3.16 32.22
N ILE A 244 -0.66 3.09 32.79
CA ILE A 244 -1.92 3.45 32.14
C ILE A 244 -2.00 4.97 31.90
N GLN A 245 -1.38 5.79 32.76
CA GLN A 245 -1.45 7.25 32.65
C GLN A 245 -0.57 7.75 31.51
N SER A 246 0.69 7.34 31.48
CA SER A 246 1.64 7.70 30.42
C SER A 246 1.45 6.87 29.14
N ARG A 247 0.76 5.72 29.23
CA ARG A 247 0.58 4.73 28.16
C ARG A 247 1.92 4.19 27.65
N GLU A 248 2.79 3.84 28.58
CA GLU A 248 4.15 3.40 28.31
C GLU A 248 4.47 2.06 29.01
N PRO A 249 5.24 1.18 28.35
CA PRO A 249 5.70 -0.08 28.94
C PRO A 249 6.68 0.17 30.08
N GLN A 250 6.63 -0.63 31.15
CA GLN A 250 7.48 -0.48 32.33
C GLN A 250 7.96 -1.80 32.93
N GLY A 251 9.14 -1.73 33.55
CA GLY A 251 9.77 -2.84 34.26
C GLY A 251 10.56 -3.79 33.35
N THR A 252 11.22 -4.74 33.99
CA THR A 252 12.05 -5.74 33.31
C THR A 252 11.78 -7.12 33.86
N MET A 253 11.66 -8.12 32.99
CA MET A 253 11.40 -9.50 33.39
C MET A 253 11.96 -10.48 32.36
N ALA A 254 12.73 -11.47 32.81
CA ALA A 254 13.06 -12.64 32.00
C ALA A 254 11.82 -13.50 31.80
N LEU A 255 11.55 -13.93 30.57
CA LEU A 255 10.36 -14.69 30.21
C LEU A 255 10.54 -16.17 30.56
N THR A 256 10.51 -16.48 31.85
CA THR A 256 10.44 -17.88 32.34
C THR A 256 9.00 -18.35 32.43
N PRO A 257 8.73 -19.67 32.38
CA PRO A 257 7.38 -20.22 32.52
C PRO A 257 6.62 -19.71 33.75
N ASP A 258 7.27 -19.66 34.91
CA ASP A 258 6.67 -19.14 36.14
C ASP A 258 6.39 -17.64 36.08
N ALA A 259 7.31 -16.86 35.52
CA ALA A 259 7.19 -15.41 35.44
C ALA A 259 6.00 -15.00 34.55
N ILE A 260 5.86 -15.60 33.37
CA ILE A 260 4.79 -15.24 32.45
C ILE A 260 3.41 -15.73 32.93
N ARG A 261 3.32 -16.89 33.60
CA ARG A 261 2.06 -17.39 34.15
C ARG A 261 1.57 -16.54 35.32
N SER A 262 2.49 -16.04 36.14
CA SER A 262 2.15 -15.24 37.32
C SER A 262 1.83 -13.78 37.01
N LYS A 263 2.59 -13.14 36.11
CA LYS A 263 2.46 -11.70 35.81
C LYS A 263 1.77 -11.40 34.48
N GLY A 264 1.68 -12.39 33.60
CA GLY A 264 1.29 -12.18 32.21
C GLY A 264 2.37 -11.45 31.40
N LEU A 265 2.00 -11.02 30.20
CA LEU A 265 2.88 -10.26 29.30
C LEU A 265 2.10 -9.20 28.55
N TYR A 266 2.58 -7.96 28.59
CA TYR A 266 2.09 -6.88 27.75
C TYR A 266 2.85 -6.85 26.44
N VAL A 267 2.10 -6.63 25.36
CA VAL A 267 2.64 -6.30 24.04
C VAL A 267 2.21 -4.90 23.72
N TYR A 268 3.17 -4.01 23.58
CA TYR A 268 2.95 -2.64 23.15
C TYR A 268 3.28 -2.52 21.66
N THR A 269 2.42 -1.83 20.91
CA THR A 269 2.62 -1.50 19.50
C THR A 269 2.23 -0.05 19.25
N ALA A 270 3.03 0.65 18.45
CA ALA A 270 2.66 1.95 17.91
C ALA A 270 2.43 1.82 16.42
N ILE A 271 1.24 2.17 15.95
CA ILE A 271 0.82 2.00 14.55
C ILE A 271 0.43 3.34 13.98
N ARG A 272 1.04 3.68 12.85
CA ARG A 272 0.73 4.92 12.15
C ARG A 272 -0.33 4.67 11.09
N ALA A 273 -1.26 5.62 11.03
CA ALA A 273 -2.44 5.58 10.18
C ALA A 273 -2.83 7.01 9.76
N PRO A 274 -3.37 7.21 8.53
CA PRO A 274 -3.86 8.50 8.07
C PRO A 274 -4.85 9.12 9.04
N ARG A 275 -4.80 10.44 9.18
CA ARG A 275 -5.74 11.17 10.03
C ARG A 275 -7.19 10.93 9.63
N GLY A 276 -8.04 10.63 10.61
CA GLY A 276 -9.46 10.32 10.40
C GLY A 276 -9.74 8.85 10.11
N LEU A 277 -8.71 8.04 9.82
CA LEU A 277 -8.87 6.60 9.67
C LEU A 277 -9.09 5.95 11.04
N SER A 278 -10.16 5.16 11.16
CA SER A 278 -10.39 4.25 12.27
C SER A 278 -10.26 2.81 11.75
N GLU A 279 -9.46 1.98 12.40
CA GLU A 279 -9.15 0.63 11.95
C GLU A 279 -9.16 -0.34 13.14
N THR A 280 -9.52 -1.58 12.87
CA THR A 280 -9.36 -2.69 13.81
C THR A 280 -8.13 -3.51 13.45
N ILE A 281 -7.27 -3.71 14.44
CA ILE A 281 -6.13 -4.62 14.35
C ILE A 281 -6.29 -5.77 15.34
N HIS A 282 -5.49 -6.80 15.13
CA HIS A 282 -5.41 -7.96 16.02
C HIS A 282 -3.96 -8.24 16.39
N HIS A 283 -3.73 -8.55 17.67
CA HIS A 283 -2.52 -9.22 18.13
C HIS A 283 -2.79 -10.72 18.17
N ALA A 284 -2.30 -11.45 17.15
CA ALA A 284 -2.49 -12.89 17.02
C ALA A 284 -1.29 -13.65 17.62
N TRP A 285 -1.51 -14.30 18.75
CA TRP A 285 -0.51 -15.01 19.54
C TRP A 285 -0.33 -16.44 19.08
N HIS A 286 0.88 -16.77 18.67
CA HIS A 286 1.27 -18.11 18.29
C HIS A 286 2.28 -18.68 19.27
N HIS A 287 2.13 -19.95 19.61
CA HIS A 287 3.06 -20.73 20.41
C HIS A 287 3.49 -21.95 19.60
N ASN A 288 4.79 -22.13 19.39
CA ASN A 288 5.37 -23.20 18.57
C ASN A 288 4.73 -23.36 17.17
N GLY A 289 4.22 -22.25 16.61
CA GLY A 289 3.58 -22.21 15.30
C GLY A 289 2.06 -22.31 15.30
N GLU A 290 1.44 -22.72 16.40
CA GLU A 290 -0.02 -22.82 16.53
C GLU A 290 -0.61 -21.51 17.03
N LEU A 291 -1.71 -21.06 16.42
CA LEU A 291 -2.47 -19.89 16.87
C LEU A 291 -3.23 -20.25 18.15
N LEU A 292 -2.96 -19.54 19.24
CA LEU A 292 -3.61 -19.76 20.54
C LEU A 292 -4.70 -18.73 20.84
N ASP A 293 -4.38 -17.45 20.68
CA ASP A 293 -5.29 -16.36 21.01
C ASP A 293 -5.19 -15.21 20.00
N GLU A 294 -6.25 -14.42 19.93
CA GLU A 294 -6.31 -13.21 19.13
C GLU A 294 -6.96 -12.09 19.96
N VAL A 295 -6.26 -10.96 20.10
CA VAL A 295 -6.76 -9.79 20.85
C VAL A 295 -7.06 -8.67 19.88
N GLU A 296 -8.34 -8.28 19.80
CA GLU A 296 -8.81 -7.17 18.97
C GLU A 296 -8.52 -5.81 19.63
N LEU A 297 -7.99 -4.87 18.85
CA LEU A 297 -7.64 -3.52 19.28
C LEU A 297 -8.12 -2.50 18.23
N ALA A 298 -8.83 -1.46 18.67
CA ALA A 298 -9.21 -0.35 17.82
C ALA A 298 -8.10 0.71 17.79
N ILE A 299 -7.72 1.16 16.60
CA ILE A 299 -6.74 2.23 16.37
C ILE A 299 -7.38 3.42 15.65
N ASN A 300 -6.92 4.63 15.99
CA ASN A 300 -7.37 5.86 15.36
C ASN A 300 -6.16 6.67 14.85
N GLY A 301 -6.17 7.02 13.57
CA GLY A 301 -5.06 7.73 12.92
C GLY A 301 -4.97 9.22 13.24
N GLY A 302 -3.84 9.84 12.87
CA GLY A 302 -3.62 11.28 12.99
C GLY A 302 -2.65 11.76 14.08
N ARG A 303 -1.89 10.86 14.72
CA ARG A 303 -0.79 11.21 15.63
C ARG A 303 0.57 10.91 14.99
N GLU A 304 1.54 11.81 15.14
CA GLU A 304 2.88 11.62 14.55
C GLU A 304 3.62 10.40 15.12
N GLN A 305 3.45 10.13 16.42
CA GLN A 305 4.02 8.97 17.11
C GLN A 305 3.28 7.66 16.80
N GLY A 306 2.24 7.71 15.96
CA GLY A 306 1.30 6.61 15.78
C GLY A 306 0.30 6.49 16.93
N TYR A 307 -0.71 5.67 16.73
CA TYR A 307 -1.64 5.23 17.76
C TYR A 307 -0.97 4.14 18.60
N ARG A 308 -0.83 4.40 19.90
CA ARG A 308 -0.28 3.45 20.87
C ARG A 308 -1.38 2.47 21.27
N ALA A 309 -1.16 1.18 21.02
CA ALA A 309 -2.07 0.09 21.37
C ALA A 309 -1.31 -0.95 22.20
N TRP A 310 -2.02 -1.68 23.06
CA TRP A 310 -1.43 -2.77 23.82
C TRP A 310 -2.42 -3.89 24.09
N SER A 311 -1.92 -5.10 24.25
CA SER A 311 -2.68 -6.26 24.73
C SER A 311 -1.96 -6.88 25.93
N HIS A 312 -2.70 -7.29 26.95
CA HIS A 312 -2.18 -8.06 28.09
C HIS A 312 -2.62 -9.52 27.97
N LYS A 313 -1.67 -10.43 27.78
CA LYS A 313 -1.95 -11.87 27.86
C LYS A 313 -1.69 -12.35 29.28
N GLN A 314 -2.72 -12.90 29.92
CA GLN A 314 -2.64 -13.46 31.27
C GLN A 314 -2.73 -14.99 31.25
N ASN A 315 -3.59 -15.55 30.39
CA ASN A 315 -3.83 -16.97 30.34
C ASN A 315 -2.80 -17.67 29.44
N PHE A 316 -1.66 -18.08 29.99
CA PHE A 316 -0.65 -18.89 29.30
C PHE A 316 -0.92 -20.39 29.51
N PRO A 317 -0.61 -21.27 28.54
CA PRO A 317 -0.80 -22.71 28.70
C PRO A 317 0.09 -23.26 29.84
N GLU A 318 -0.24 -24.46 30.34
CA GLU A 318 0.50 -25.09 31.43
C GLU A 318 2.00 -25.26 31.12
N ALA A 319 2.32 -25.60 29.86
CA ALA A 319 3.68 -25.70 29.35
C ALA A 319 3.97 -24.55 28.36
N PRO A 320 4.31 -23.34 28.84
CA PRO A 320 4.50 -22.17 27.97
C PRO A 320 5.89 -22.09 27.34
N SER A 321 6.82 -22.98 27.68
CA SER A 321 8.18 -22.98 27.14
C SER A 321 8.20 -23.13 25.62
N GLY A 322 9.19 -22.51 24.99
CA GLY A 322 9.40 -22.55 23.54
C GLY A 322 9.25 -21.21 22.85
N GLU A 323 9.00 -21.27 21.55
CA GLU A 323 9.00 -20.10 20.66
C GLU A 323 7.61 -19.47 20.60
N TRP A 324 7.56 -18.16 20.79
CA TRP A 324 6.36 -17.37 20.68
C TRP A 324 6.48 -16.33 19.57
N ARG A 325 5.36 -16.11 18.87
CA ARG A 325 5.24 -15.08 17.84
C ARG A 325 3.91 -14.35 18.01
N ILE A 326 3.95 -13.03 18.09
CA ILE A 326 2.77 -12.20 17.98
C ILE A 326 2.77 -11.60 16.57
N ASP A 327 1.77 -11.93 15.77
CA ASP A 327 1.54 -11.28 14.49
C ASP A 327 0.57 -10.11 14.69
N ILE A 328 0.95 -8.92 14.21
CA ILE A 328 0.10 -7.74 14.24
C ILE A 328 -0.62 -7.69 12.90
N MET A 329 -1.93 -7.90 12.92
CA MET A 329 -2.75 -8.12 11.72
C MET A 329 -3.83 -7.04 11.63
N THR A 330 -4.22 -6.69 10.41
CA THR A 330 -5.48 -5.97 10.14
C THR A 330 -6.65 -6.95 10.16
N ALA A 331 -7.88 -6.46 10.38
CA ALA A 331 -9.08 -7.29 10.29
C ALA A 331 -9.28 -7.98 8.93
N SER A 332 -8.66 -7.47 7.85
CA SER A 332 -8.69 -8.10 6.52
C SER A 332 -7.66 -9.23 6.34
N GLY A 333 -6.84 -9.51 7.36
CA GLY A 333 -5.81 -10.56 7.35
C GLY A 333 -4.46 -10.12 6.78
N GLN A 334 -4.23 -8.82 6.58
CA GLN A 334 -2.93 -8.30 6.13
C GLN A 334 -2.04 -8.04 7.34
N ARG A 335 -0.78 -8.49 7.30
CA ARG A 335 0.19 -8.32 8.38
C ARG A 335 0.82 -6.92 8.35
N LEU A 336 0.91 -6.28 9.51
CA LEU A 336 1.57 -4.99 9.77
C LEU A 336 2.99 -5.17 10.34
N GLY A 337 3.20 -6.24 11.09
CA GLY A 337 4.46 -6.54 11.77
C GLY A 337 4.39 -7.86 12.53
N LEU A 338 5.50 -8.25 13.14
CA LEU A 338 5.56 -9.39 14.03
C LEU A 338 6.58 -9.15 15.14
N ILE A 339 6.35 -9.76 16.29
CA ILE A 339 7.24 -9.76 17.46
C ILE A 339 7.52 -11.22 17.80
N ARG A 340 8.78 -11.57 18.09
CA ARG A 340 9.17 -12.93 18.50
C ARG A 340 9.84 -12.87 19.86
N PHE A 341 9.61 -13.90 20.67
CA PHE A 341 10.28 -14.10 21.93
C PHE A 341 10.29 -15.58 22.30
N THR A 342 11.23 -15.95 23.16
CA THR A 342 11.41 -17.32 23.64
C THR A 342 11.14 -17.38 25.13
N VAL A 343 10.33 -18.34 25.55
CA VAL A 343 10.06 -18.65 26.95
C VAL A 343 10.89 -19.86 27.34
N SER A 344 11.69 -19.74 28.40
CA SER A 344 12.62 -20.78 28.82
C SER A 344 12.93 -20.71 30.32
N GLU A 345 13.15 -21.85 30.95
CA GLU A 345 13.70 -21.93 32.32
C GLU A 345 15.18 -21.51 32.37
N ASP A 346 15.90 -21.79 31.28
CA ASP A 346 17.27 -21.33 31.08
C ASP A 346 17.26 -19.83 30.78
N LEU A 347 17.73 -19.03 31.75
CA LEU A 347 17.76 -17.57 31.71
C LEU A 347 18.63 -17.02 30.58
N GLU A 348 19.61 -17.78 30.09
CA GLU A 348 20.43 -17.35 28.96
C GLU A 348 19.66 -17.44 27.63
N LYS A 349 18.65 -18.31 27.56
CA LYS A 349 17.79 -18.50 26.37
C LYS A 349 16.47 -17.71 26.46
N ALA A 350 16.00 -17.44 27.68
CA ALA A 350 14.77 -16.70 27.88
C ALA A 350 14.91 -15.26 27.35
N THR A 351 13.95 -14.82 26.54
CA THR A 351 13.92 -13.41 26.13
C THR A 351 13.67 -12.52 27.34
N ILE A 352 14.29 -11.35 27.37
CA ILE A 352 14.06 -10.34 28.40
C ILE A 352 13.03 -9.35 27.88
N ALA A 353 11.89 -9.25 28.56
CA ALA A 353 10.93 -8.17 28.37
C ALA A 353 11.43 -6.95 29.17
N ASP A 354 12.17 -6.07 28.52
CA ASP A 354 12.87 -4.92 29.12
C ASP A 354 12.10 -3.60 29.01
N SER A 355 10.87 -3.64 28.46
CA SER A 355 10.05 -2.46 28.20
C SER A 355 10.67 -1.44 27.25
N LYS A 356 11.80 -1.76 26.60
CA LYS A 356 12.45 -0.83 25.70
C LYS A 356 11.66 -0.76 24.41
N ILE A 357 11.20 0.44 24.07
CA ILE A 357 10.48 0.69 22.82
C ILE A 357 11.47 0.57 21.66
N GLN A 358 11.35 -0.51 20.91
CA GLN A 358 12.17 -0.75 19.74
C GLN A 358 11.49 -0.17 18.49
N PRO A 359 12.24 0.54 17.63
CA PRO A 359 11.71 0.98 16.35
C PRO A 359 11.43 -0.22 15.44
N SER A 360 10.40 -0.13 14.61
CA SER A 360 9.97 -1.17 13.68
C SER A 360 9.74 -0.58 12.28
N GLY A 361 9.96 -1.37 11.23
CA GLY A 361 9.83 -0.90 9.85
C GLY A 361 10.73 0.31 9.55
N LEU A 362 10.16 1.39 9.04
CA LEU A 362 10.91 2.61 8.67
C LEU A 362 11.62 3.32 9.83
N SER A 363 11.08 3.26 11.05
CA SER A 363 11.71 3.94 12.19
C SER A 363 13.04 3.27 12.56
N ALA A 364 13.20 1.97 12.24
CA ALA A 364 14.45 1.25 12.46
C ALA A 364 15.56 1.75 11.53
N LEU A 365 15.20 2.31 10.37
CA LEU A 365 16.13 2.92 9.42
C LEU A 365 16.58 4.34 9.82
N ASN A 366 16.05 4.87 10.93
CA ASN A 366 16.38 6.17 11.52
C ASN A 366 16.41 7.34 10.51
N LEU A 367 15.46 7.35 9.56
CA LEU A 367 15.40 8.31 8.45
C LEU A 367 15.05 9.75 8.90
N ARG A 368 14.61 9.95 10.15
CA ARG A 368 14.25 11.27 10.71
C ARG A 368 15.42 12.25 10.70
N ARG A 369 16.67 11.77 10.74
CA ARG A 369 17.87 12.61 10.64
C ARG A 369 18.00 13.38 9.31
N PHE A 370 17.27 12.97 8.28
CA PHE A 370 17.32 13.59 6.94
C PHE A 370 16.15 14.53 6.67
N ILE A 371 15.26 14.76 7.63
CA ILE A 371 14.12 15.68 7.49
C ILE A 371 14.52 17.02 8.13
N PRO A 372 14.72 18.09 7.34
CA PRO A 372 15.06 19.41 7.88
C PRO A 372 13.91 19.93 8.78
N GLY A 373 14.23 20.39 9.97
CA GLY A 373 13.27 20.99 10.91
C GLY A 373 12.85 20.13 12.10
N ASN A 374 13.49 18.98 12.34
CA ASN A 374 13.26 18.16 13.53
C ASN A 374 14.49 18.16 14.48
N ASN A 375 15.10 19.32 14.68
CA ASN A 375 15.88 19.57 15.88
C ASN A 375 14.90 20.04 16.94
N ASN A 376 14.54 19.18 17.89
CA ASN A 376 14.35 19.59 19.27
C ASN A 376 14.39 18.39 20.23
N SER A 377 15.16 18.63 21.30
CA SER A 377 15.26 17.95 22.60
C SER A 377 15.80 16.52 22.64
N GLU A 378 17.11 16.38 22.47
CA GLU A 378 17.90 15.31 23.12
C GLU A 378 18.96 15.89 24.09
N ASN A 379 18.86 17.19 24.43
CA ASN A 379 19.69 17.85 25.45
C ASN A 379 18.80 18.66 26.40
N ASP A 380 18.28 18.01 27.44
CA ASP A 380 17.98 18.65 28.73
C ASP A 380 17.56 17.54 29.71
N LEU A 381 18.56 16.81 30.23
CA LEU A 381 18.48 16.02 31.47
C LEU A 381 19.89 15.48 31.80
N SER A 382 20.85 16.39 32.00
CA SER A 382 21.98 16.18 32.92
C SER A 382 22.91 17.39 32.86
N THR A 383 22.73 18.31 33.80
CA THR A 383 23.77 18.93 34.66
C THR A 383 23.17 20.23 35.19
N ASP A 384 22.72 20.21 36.44
CA ASP A 384 23.04 21.24 37.43
C ASP A 384 22.66 20.70 38.82
N GLU A 385 23.71 20.57 39.64
CA GLU A 385 23.80 20.32 41.10
C GLU A 385 23.05 19.17 41.77
#